data_AF-A0A399ECP7-F1
#
_entry.id   AF-A0A399ECP7-F1
#
_cell.length_a   1.000
_cell.length_b   1.000
_cell.length_c   1.000
_cell.angle_alpha   90.00
_cell.angle_beta   90.00
_cell.angle_gamma   90.00
#
_symmetry.space_group_name_H-M   'P 1'
#
loop_
_entity.id
_entity.type
_entity.pdbx_description
1 polymer ?
#
loop_
_entity_poly.entity_id
_entity_poly.type
_entity_poly.pdbx_seq_one_letter_code
_entity_poly.pdbx_strand_id
1 'polypeptide(L)' 'MLGGMRRIEDYLPWAQAFVEARRVVAVQVNPERGEYKALSENGTSYFLERLEQAQALLQVLEQRRMGTD' A
#
# COMPACT_ATOMS: atom_id res chain seq x y z
N MET A 1 9.45 0.27 24.48
CA MET A 1 9.30 0.08 23.02
C MET A 1 8.42 1.19 22.44
N LEU A 2 8.94 2.41 22.24
CA LEU A 2 8.16 3.56 21.73
C LEU A 2 8.71 4.17 20.42
N GLY A 3 9.87 3.70 19.94
CA GLY A 3 10.52 4.23 18.74
C GLY A 3 9.93 3.72 17.42
N GLY A 4 9.28 2.55 17.43
CA GLY A 4 8.65 1.98 16.23
C GLY A 4 7.32 2.64 15.87
N MET A 5 6.53 3.05 16.86
CA MET A 5 5.19 3.64 16.65
C MET A 5 5.25 4.98 15.91
N ARG A 6 6.13 5.89 16.33
CA ARG A 6 6.32 7.18 15.63
C ARG A 6 6.66 6.99 14.15
N ARG A 7 7.54 6.03 13.84
CA ARG A 7 7.93 5.74 12.45
C ARG A 7 6.76 5.24 11.60
N ILE A 8 5.90 4.36 12.15
CA ILE A 8 4.76 3.81 11.40
C ILE A 8 3.77 4.93 11.03
N GLU A 9 3.49 5.83 11.97
CA GLU A 9 2.63 7.01 11.74
C GLU A 9 3.27 7.98 10.73
N ASP A 10 4.60 8.13 10.73
CA ASP A 10 5.32 8.95 9.74
C ASP A 10 5.16 8.43 8.29
N TYR A 11 4.90 7.12 8.10
CA TYR A 11 4.68 6.52 6.79
C TYR A 11 3.21 6.50 6.34
N LEU A 12 2.26 6.85 7.23
CA LEU A 12 0.84 6.87 6.91
C LEU A 12 0.51 7.83 5.74
N PRO A 13 1.02 9.08 5.71
CA PRO A 13 0.75 9.98 4.59
C PRO A 13 1.21 9.43 3.24
N TRP A 14 2.32 8.68 3.23
CA TRP A 14 2.80 8.03 2.03
C TRP A 14 1.85 6.92 1.57
N ALA A 15 1.45 6.01 2.46
CA ALA A 15 0.59 4.88 2.09
C ALA A 15 -0.80 5.33 1.61
N GLN A 16 -1.40 6.31 2.29
CA GLN A 16 -2.65 6.93 1.85
C GLN A 16 -2.51 7.58 0.48
N ALA A 17 -1.47 8.41 0.28
CA ALA A 17 -1.25 9.04 -1.02
C ALA A 17 -0.99 8.00 -2.13
N PHE A 18 -0.33 6.89 -1.79
CA PHE A 18 0.01 5.84 -2.76
C PHE A 18 -1.22 5.04 -3.21
N VAL A 19 -2.08 4.61 -2.28
CA VAL A 19 -3.27 3.81 -2.61
C VAL A 19 -4.44 4.67 -3.04
N GLU A 20 -4.75 5.74 -2.30
CA GLU A 20 -5.97 6.52 -2.49
C GLU A 20 -5.77 7.67 -3.49
N ALA A 21 -4.76 8.52 -3.28
CA ALA A 21 -4.58 9.71 -4.12
C ALA A 21 -4.02 9.38 -5.51
N ARG A 22 -3.08 8.44 -5.61
CA ARG A 22 -2.53 7.98 -6.89
C ARG A 22 -3.33 6.83 -7.50
N ARG A 23 -4.31 6.28 -6.77
CA ARG A 23 -5.17 5.17 -7.20
C ARG A 23 -4.36 3.99 -7.73
N VAL A 24 -3.27 3.65 -7.06
CA VAL A 24 -2.39 2.55 -7.50
C VAL A 24 -3.07 1.22 -7.21
N VAL A 25 -3.20 0.37 -8.24
CA VAL A 25 -3.83 -0.95 -8.15
C VAL A 25 -2.98 -2.01 -8.82
N ALA A 26 -3.13 -3.26 -8.39
CA ALA A 26 -2.52 -4.41 -9.06
C ALA A 26 -3.33 -4.76 -10.31
N VAL A 27 -2.66 -4.81 -11.46
CA VAL A 27 -3.24 -5.18 -12.75
C VAL A 27 -2.50 -6.39 -13.28
N GLN A 28 -3.24 -7.42 -13.68
CA GLN A 28 -2.67 -8.58 -14.36
C GLN A 28 -2.28 -8.18 -15.78
N VAL A 29 -0.99 -8.27 -16.11
CA VAL A 29 -0.46 -7.88 -17.42
C VAL A 29 -0.11 -9.07 -18.31
N ASN A 30 0.13 -10.23 -17.71
CA ASN A 30 0.28 -11.49 -18.43
C ASN A 30 -0.40 -12.63 -17.67
N PRO A 31 -1.63 -13.02 -18.06
CA PRO A 31 -2.36 -14.09 -17.39
C PRO A 31 -1.68 -15.46 -17.46
N GLU A 32 -1.05 -15.79 -18.58
CA GLU A 32 -0.40 -17.09 -18.80
C GLU A 32 0.84 -17.28 -17.91
N ARG A 33 1.51 -16.18 -17.58
CA ARG A 33 2.71 -16.15 -16.73
C ARG A 33 2.41 -15.73 -15.28
N GLY A 34 1.16 -15.37 -14.97
CA GLY A 34 0.78 -14.85 -13.67
C GLY A 34 1.45 -13.53 -13.31
N GLU A 35 1.80 -12.70 -14.30
CA GLU A 35 2.52 -11.43 -14.05
C GLU A 35 1.53 -10.30 -13.73
N TYR A 36 1.85 -9.56 -12.67
CA TYR A 36 1.12 -8.40 -12.20
C TYR A 36 2.02 -7.17 -12.18
N LYS A 37 1.42 -6.00 -12.35
CA LYS A 37 2.06 -4.70 -12.14
C LYS A 37 1.19 -3.81 -11.27
N ALA A 38 1.82 -2.99 -10.44
CA ALA A 38 1.14 -1.90 -9.77
C ALA A 38 1.08 -0.70 -10.71
N LEU A 39 -0.13 -0.25 -11.07
CA LEU A 39 -0.36 0.89 -11.96
C LEU A 39 -1.23 1.94 -11.27
N SER A 40 -0.85 3.21 -11.38
CA SER A 40 -1.74 4.34 -11.06
C SER A 40 -2.69 4.64 -12.21
N GLU A 41 -3.74 5.42 -11.90
CA GLU A 41 -4.74 5.86 -12.88
C GLU A 41 -4.14 6.60 -14.09
N ASN A 42 -3.03 7.32 -13.91
CA ASN A 42 -2.32 8.01 -14.99
C ASN A 42 -1.36 7.12 -15.81
N GLY A 43 -1.34 5.80 -15.56
CA GLY A 43 -0.49 4.85 -16.27
C GLY A 43 0.95 4.72 -15.76
N THR A 44 1.31 5.40 -14.66
CA THR A 44 2.63 5.22 -14.03
C THR A 44 2.75 3.82 -13.41
N SER A 45 3.84 3.12 -13.71
CA SER A 45 4.14 1.81 -13.14
C SER A 45 4.97 1.92 -11.87
N TYR A 46 4.65 1.07 -10.90
CA TYR A 46 5.39 0.90 -9.66
C TYR A 46 5.74 -0.58 -9.44
N PHE A 47 6.69 -0.82 -8.53
CA PHE A 47 6.94 -2.16 -7.99
C PHE A 47 5.72 -2.65 -7.21
N LEU A 48 5.34 -3.91 -7.39
CA LEU A 48 4.15 -4.48 -6.76
C LEU A 48 4.28 -4.49 -5.23
N GLU A 49 5.50 -4.75 -4.74
CA GLU A 49 5.88 -4.76 -3.34
C GLU A 49 5.57 -3.42 -2.64
N ARG A 50 5.59 -2.30 -3.38
CA ARG A 50 5.22 -0.99 -2.83
C ARG A 50 3.72 -0.88 -2.55
N LEU A 51 2.90 -1.47 -3.41
CA LEU A 51 1.46 -1.52 -3.21
C LEU A 51 1.12 -2.44 -2.02
N GLU A 52 1.75 -3.60 -1.95
CA GLU A 52 1.59 -4.55 -0.84
C GLU A 52 1.98 -3.91 0.51
N GLN A 53 3.12 -3.21 0.55
CA GLN A 53 3.57 -2.49 1.74
C GLN A 53 2.59 -1.40 2.18
N ALA A 54 2.07 -0.62 1.23
CA ALA A 54 1.11 0.45 1.53
C ALA A 54 -0.20 -0.13 2.07
N GLN A 55 -0.73 -1.19 1.44
CA GLN A 55 -1.96 -1.85 1.88
C GLN A 55 -1.80 -2.50 3.26
N ALA A 56 -0.70 -3.20 3.50
CA ALA A 56 -0.42 -3.81 4.81
C ALA A 56 -0.32 -2.76 5.92
N LEU A 57 0.33 -1.62 5.64
CA LEU A 57 0.44 -0.52 6.60
C LEU A 57 -0.95 0.07 6.94
N LEU A 58 -1.78 0.32 5.93
CA LEU A 58 -3.14 0.84 6.14
C LEU A 58 -3.99 -0.14 6.94
N GLN A 59 -3.91 -1.44 6.64
CA GLN A 59 -4.65 -2.48 7.36
C GLN A 59 -4.27 -2.54 8.85
N VAL A 60 -2.98 -2.52 9.17
CA VAL A 60 -2.51 -2.55 10.57
C VAL A 60 -2.98 -1.32 11.34
N LEU A 61 -2.96 -0.15 10.70
CA LEU A 61 -3.42 1.10 11.33
C LEU A 61 -4.95 1.11 11.52
N GLU A 62 -5.69 0.55 10.57
CA GLU A 62 -7.15 0.41 10.67
C GLU A 62 -7.56 -0.57 11.79
N GLN A 63 -6.90 -1.74 11.88
CA GLN A 63 -7.12 -2.72 12.95
C GLN A 63 -6.89 -2.11 14.33
N ARG A 64 -5.80 -1.35 14.49
CA ARG A 64 -5.49 -0.62 15.73
C ARG A 64 -6.52 0.45 16.07
N ARG A 65 -7.03 1.18 15.07
CA ARG A 65 -8.08 2.19 15.28
C ARG A 65 -9.39 1.55 15.75
N MET A 66 -9.68 0.33 15.30
CA MET A 66 -10.87 -0.42 15.72
C MET A 66 -10.68 -1.19 17.04
N GLY A 67 -9.48 -1.16 17.64
CA GLY A 67 -9.19 -1.88 18.89
C GLY A 67 -9.20 -3.40 18.73
N THR A 68 -9.07 -3.90 17.50
CA THR A 68 -8.99 -5.32 17.18
C THR A 68 -7.50 -5.71 17.14
N ASP A 69 -6.94 -6.03 18.31
CA ASP A 69 -5.60 -6.64 18.46
C ASP A 69 -5.76 -7.98 19.19
#